data_AF-A0AAV3ZDL3-F1
#
_entry.id   AF-A0AAV3ZDL3-F1
#
_cell.length_a   1.000
_cell.length_b   1.000
_cell.length_c   1.000
_cell.angle_alpha   90.00
_cell.angle_beta   90.00
_cell.angle_gamma   90.00
#
_symmetry.space_group_name_H-M   'P 1'
#
loop_
_entity.id
_entity.type
_entity.pdbx_description
1 polymer ?
#
loop_
_entity_poly.entity_id
_entity_poly.type
_entity_poly.pdbx_seq_one_letter_code
_entity_poly.pdbx_strand_id
1 'polypeptide(L)'
;MKTILTNKHISIETRKRDLQCYIEPVLMYRCEAWTISKQIQNKLEATEMWFLRRMLRIPWTAKKTNERVLNEANKRRSLVRTIRKRQATFLDHVMRKTGTFGNNRKV
;
A
#
# COMPACT_ATOMS: atom_id res chain seq x y z
N MET A 1 6.90 17.50 0.86
CA MET A 1 6.51 16.43 -0.08
C MET A 1 6.04 16.90 -1.46
N LYS A 2 5.36 18.05 -1.61
CA LYS A 2 4.97 18.54 -2.96
C LYS A 2 6.19 18.68 -3.87
N THR A 3 7.27 19.27 -3.36
CA THR A 3 8.55 19.46 -4.06
C THR A 3 9.14 18.15 -4.59
N ILE A 4 9.18 17.11 -3.77
CA ILE A 4 9.80 15.81 -4.12
C ILE A 4 8.95 15.07 -5.16
N LEU A 5 7.64 14.90 -4.91
CA LEU A 5 6.78 14.09 -5.78
C LEU A 5 6.50 14.74 -7.15
N THR A 6 6.59 16.07 -7.27
CA THR A 6 6.31 16.79 -8.52
C THR A 6 7.55 17.36 -9.20
N ASN A 7 8.76 17.08 -8.71
CA ASN A 7 9.99 17.59 -9.33
C ASN A 7 10.20 17.01 -10.73
N LYS A 8 10.52 17.87 -11.70
CA LYS A 8 10.86 17.47 -13.08
C LYS A 8 12.27 16.89 -13.20
N HIS A 9 13.20 17.34 -12.35
CA HIS A 9 14.61 16.94 -12.37
C HIS A 9 14.86 15.56 -11.75
N ILE A 10 13.83 14.97 -11.12
CA ILE A 10 13.90 13.65 -10.48
C ILE A 10 13.14 12.64 -11.34
N SER A 11 13.78 11.51 -11.63
CA SER A 11 13.14 10.42 -12.37
C SER A 11 11.86 9.94 -11.66
N ILE A 12 10.92 9.40 -12.43
CA ILE A 12 9.67 8.85 -11.88
C ILE A 12 9.99 7.66 -10.95
N GLU A 13 11.01 6.87 -11.30
CA GLU A 13 11.44 5.72 -10.52
C GLU A 13 11.95 6.11 -9.13
N THR A 14 12.80 7.14 -9.03
CA THR A 14 13.30 7.62 -7.73
C THR A 14 12.15 8.11 -6.86
N ARG A 15 11.22 8.88 -7.42
CA ARG A 15 10.02 9.34 -6.70
C ARG A 15 9.14 8.18 -6.22
N LYS A 16 9.04 7.11 -7.01
CA LYS A 16 8.33 5.88 -6.63
C LYS A 16 9.04 5.17 -5.47
N ARG A 17 10.37 5.07 -5.49
CA ARG A 17 11.15 4.52 -4.37
C ARG A 17 10.96 5.34 -3.10
N ASP A 18 11.02 6.67 -3.20
CA ASP A 18 10.80 7.55 -2.03
C ASP A 18 9.41 7.33 -1.41
N LEU A 19 8.38 7.21 -2.25
CA LEU A 19 7.03 6.89 -1.79
C LEU A 19 6.97 5.52 -1.09
N GLN A 20 7.62 4.50 -1.65
CA GLN A 20 7.69 3.16 -1.06
C GLN A 20 8.47 3.12 0.25
N CYS A 21 9.51 3.93 0.40
CA CYS A 21 10.36 3.95 1.59
C CYS A 21 9.78 4.79 2.72
N TYR A 22 9.23 5.96 2.43
CA TYR A 22 8.82 6.91 3.47
C TYR A 22 7.31 6.94 3.71
N ILE A 23 6.50 6.82 2.65
CA ILE A 23 5.05 7.04 2.75
C ILE A 23 4.32 5.72 2.97
N GLU A 24 4.65 4.68 2.21
CA GLU A 24 3.98 3.38 2.30
C GLU A 24 4.06 2.75 3.72
N PRO A 25 5.19 2.80 4.47
CA PRO A 25 5.25 2.26 5.83
C PRO A 25 4.39 3.03 6.82
N VAL A 26 4.37 4.36 6.71
CA VAL A 26 3.55 5.24 7.56
C VAL A 26 2.06 5.00 7.28
N LEU A 27 1.69 4.89 6.00
CA LEU A 27 0.33 4.63 5.59
C LEU A 27 -0.16 3.27 6.10
N MET A 28 0.69 2.24 6.09
CA MET A 28 0.34 0.89 6.52
C MET A 28 0.66 0.61 8.00
N TYR A 29 0.88 1.64 8.81
CA TYR A 29 1.20 1.47 10.22
C TYR A 29 0.06 0.73 10.95
N ARG A 30 0.42 -0.36 11.65
CA ARG A 30 -0.51 -1.27 12.35
C ARG A 30 -1.66 -1.81 11.49
N CYS A 31 -1.46 -1.92 10.17
CA CYS A 31 -2.47 -2.46 9.26
C CYS A 31 -2.89 -3.91 9.58
N GLU A 32 -2.07 -4.65 10.34
CA GLU A 32 -2.37 -5.98 10.85
C GLU A 32 -3.66 -6.01 11.69
N ALA A 33 -3.91 -4.97 12.48
CA ALA A 33 -5.08 -4.85 13.34
C ALA A 33 -6.29 -4.18 12.67
N TRP A 34 -6.17 -3.78 11.39
CA TRP A 34 -7.26 -3.10 10.70
C TRP A 34 -8.34 -4.08 10.22
N THR A 35 -9.59 -3.71 10.42
CA THR A 35 -10.72 -4.36 9.73
C THR A 35 -10.78 -3.87 8.28
N ILE A 36 -10.42 -4.71 7.31
CA ILE A 36 -10.36 -4.32 5.89
C ILE A 36 -11.77 -4.31 5.27
N SER A 37 -12.51 -3.22 5.50
CA SER A 37 -13.79 -2.97 4.84
C SER A 37 -13.60 -2.55 3.38
N LYS A 38 -14.66 -2.68 2.57
CA LYS A 38 -14.66 -2.20 1.17
C LYS A 38 -14.38 -0.70 1.08
N GLN A 39 -14.80 0.08 2.07
CA GLN A 39 -14.54 1.52 2.15
C GLN A 39 -13.05 1.82 2.35
N ILE A 40 -12.36 1.07 3.22
CA ILE A 40 -10.91 1.23 3.44
C ILE A 40 -10.14 0.79 2.19
N GLN A 41 -10.54 -0.31 1.54
CA GLN A 41 -9.95 -0.72 0.27
C GLN A 41 -10.06 0.39 -0.79
N ASN A 42 -11.25 0.97 -0.97
CA ASN A 42 -11.45 2.07 -1.92
C ASN A 42 -10.61 3.30 -1.57
N LYS A 43 -10.49 3.65 -0.28
CA LYS A 43 -9.63 4.75 0.18
C LYS A 43 -8.16 4.50 -0.13
N LEU A 44 -7.66 3.29 0.10
CA LEU A 44 -6.28 2.90 -0.22
C LEU A 44 -6.00 2.98 -1.72
N GLU A 45 -6.91 2.47 -2.56
CA GLU A 45 -6.78 2.56 -4.01
C GLU A 45 -6.82 4.01 -4.51
N ALA A 46 -7.74 4.83 -3.97
CA ALA A 46 -7.80 6.25 -4.28
C ALA A 46 -6.52 6.99 -3.87
N THR A 47 -5.94 6.61 -2.74
CA THR A 47 -4.67 7.15 -2.23
C THR A 47 -3.51 6.79 -3.16
N GLU A 48 -3.41 5.53 -3.59
CA GLU A 48 -2.46 5.07 -4.62
C GLU A 48 -2.59 5.90 -5.92
N MET A 49 -3.82 6.10 -6.38
CA MET A 49 -4.10 6.91 -7.59
C MET A 49 -3.74 8.38 -7.43
N TRP A 50 -3.98 8.94 -6.25
CA TRP A 50 -3.63 10.31 -5.96
C TRP A 50 -2.11 10.53 -6.05
N PHE A 51 -1.32 9.64 -5.46
CA PHE A 51 0.13 9.70 -5.56
C PHE A 51 0.64 9.54 -6.99
N LEU A 52 0.10 8.56 -7.74
CA LEU A 52 0.53 8.30 -9.11
C LEU A 52 0.20 9.46 -10.05
N ARG A 53 -1.01 10.03 -9.97
CA ARG A 53 -1.39 11.22 -10.75
C ARG A 53 -0.51 12.41 -10.42
N ARG A 54 -0.14 12.59 -9.15
CA ARG A 54 0.73 13.68 -8.72
C ARG A 54 2.17 13.50 -9.25
N MET A 55 2.70 12.28 -9.23
CA MET A 55 4.02 11.98 -9.81
C MET A 55 4.06 12.16 -11.33
N LEU A 56 3.02 11.70 -12.03
CA LEU A 56 2.89 11.88 -13.48
C LEU A 56 2.46 13.30 -13.88
N ARG A 57 2.15 14.17 -12.89
CA ARG A 57 1.69 15.55 -13.09
C ARG A 57 0.47 15.63 -14.02
N ILE A 58 -0.41 14.63 -13.94
CA ILE A 58 -1.64 14.56 -14.73
C ILE A 58 -2.63 15.58 -14.17
N PRO A 59 -3.08 16.57 -14.96
CA PRO A 59 -4.09 17.51 -14.50
C PRO A 59 -5.44 16.80 -14.37
N TRP A 60 -6.27 17.26 -13.43
CA TRP A 60 -7.60 16.69 -13.23
C TRP A 60 -8.51 16.84 -14.47
N THR A 61 -8.25 17.84 -15.30
CA THR A 61 -8.95 18.10 -16.57
C THR A 61 -8.70 17.04 -17.64
N ALA A 62 -7.61 16.26 -17.55
CA ALA A 62 -7.26 15.26 -18.55
C ALA A 62 -8.24 14.07 -18.59
N LYS A 63 -9.14 13.92 -17.59
CA LYS A 63 -10.14 12.84 -17.49
C LYS A 63 -9.59 11.44 -17.80
N LYS A 64 -8.32 11.17 -17.45
CA LYS A 64 -7.67 9.86 -17.68
C LYS A 64 -8.22 8.80 -16.72
N THR A 65 -8.56 7.64 -17.27
CA THR A 65 -8.99 6.45 -16.51
C THR A 65 -7.88 5.95 -15.58
N ASN A 66 -8.26 5.36 -14.44
CA ASN A 66 -7.30 4.85 -13.45
C ASN A 66 -6.36 3.78 -14.05
N GLU A 67 -6.86 2.95 -14.95
CA GLU A 67 -6.08 1.92 -15.63
C GLU A 67 -4.99 2.51 -16.53
N ARG A 68 -5.32 3.57 -17.28
CA ARG A 68 -4.35 4.27 -18.12
C ARG A 68 -3.23 4.91 -17.28
N VAL A 69 -3.58 5.46 -16.11
CA VAL A 69 -2.60 6.01 -15.15
C VAL A 69 -1.67 4.91 -14.62
N LEU A 70 -2.20 3.72 -14.31
CA LEU A 70 -1.40 2.58 -13.85
C LEU A 70 -0.42 2.09 -14.92
N ASN A 71 -0.88 2.00 -16.16
CA ASN A 71 -0.07 1.57 -17.31
C ASN A 71 1.07 2.58 -17.58
N GLU A 72 0.76 3.87 -17.58
CA GLU A 72 1.73 4.95 -17.79
C GLU A 72 2.77 5.02 -16.66
N ALA A 73 2.38 4.69 -15.41
CA ALA A 73 3.30 4.61 -14.29
C ALA A 73 4.06 3.27 -14.18
N ASN A 74 3.79 2.31 -15.09
CA ASN A 74 4.26 0.93 -15.03
C ASN A 74 4.17 0.36 -13.58
N LYS A 75 3.01 0.54 -12.93
CA LYS A 75 2.76 0.09 -11.55
C LYS A 75 1.45 -0.69 -11.52
N ARG A 76 1.46 -1.80 -10.79
CA ARG A 76 0.24 -2.53 -10.40
C ARG A 76 -0.18 -2.10 -9.00
N ARG A 77 -1.48 -2.11 -8.72
CA ARG A 77 -2.01 -1.87 -7.36
C ARG A 77 -1.36 -2.85 -6.39
N SER A 78 -0.77 -2.34 -5.30
CA SER A 78 0.07 -3.15 -4.42
C SER A 78 -0.30 -3.02 -2.94
N LEU A 79 -0.80 -1.87 -2.49
CA LEU A 79 -1.06 -1.58 -1.08
C LEU A 79 -2.01 -2.59 -0.43
N VAL A 80 -3.18 -2.83 -1.05
CA VAL A 80 -4.17 -3.77 -0.50
C VAL A 80 -3.59 -5.18 -0.40
N ARG A 81 -2.82 -5.60 -1.41
CA ARG A 81 -2.14 -6.90 -1.41
C ARG A 81 -1.07 -6.98 -0.31
N THR A 82 -0.29 -5.93 -0.13
CA THR A 82 0.75 -5.86 0.92
C THR A 82 0.13 -5.92 2.32
N ILE A 83 -0.98 -5.19 2.55
CA ILE A 83 -1.71 -5.22 3.82
C ILE A 83 -2.24 -6.63 4.10
N ARG A 84 -2.91 -7.26 3.13
CA ARG A 84 -3.41 -8.63 3.29
C ARG A 84 -2.30 -9.63 3.57
N LYS A 85 -1.14 -9.49 2.91
CA LYS A 85 0.03 -10.32 3.17
C LYS A 85 0.51 -10.15 4.62
N ARG A 86 0.64 -8.91 5.12
CA ARG A 86 1.06 -8.64 6.51
C ARG A 86 0.06 -9.22 7.51
N GLN A 87 -1.24 -9.05 7.28
CA GLN A 87 -2.29 -9.64 8.12
C GLN A 87 -2.18 -11.16 8.18
N ALA A 88 -2.01 -11.83 7.04
CA ALA A 88 -1.85 -13.28 6.99
C ALA A 88 -0.58 -13.74 7.73
N THR A 89 0.55 -13.06 7.54
CA THR A 89 1.80 -13.35 8.27
C THR A 89 1.65 -13.16 9.77
N PHE A 90 0.97 -12.10 10.21
CA PHE A 90 0.70 -11.86 11.62
C PHE A 90 -0.17 -12.97 12.23
N LEU A 91 -1.24 -13.37 11.53
CA LEU A 91 -2.09 -14.50 11.95
C LEU A 91 -1.29 -15.80 12.03
N ASP A 92 -0.45 -16.10 11.04
CA ASP A 92 0.43 -17.27 11.06
C ASP A 92 1.35 -17.28 12.30
N HIS A 93 1.94 -16.14 12.65
CA HIS A 93 2.74 -16.00 13.87
C HIS A 93 1.94 -16.24 15.15
N VAL A 94 0.72 -15.71 15.24
CA VAL A 94 -0.17 -15.95 16.39
C VAL A 94 -0.50 -17.44 16.50
N MET A 95 -0.87 -18.08 15.39
CA MET A 95 -1.26 -19.49 15.36
C MET A 95 -0.11 -20.43 15.74
N ARG A 96 1.12 -20.14 15.29
CA ARG A 96 2.33 -20.89 15.67
C ARG A 96 2.62 -20.79 17.18
N LYS A 97 2.42 -19.62 17.79
CA LYS A 97 2.58 -19.45 19.23
C LYS A 97 1.49 -20.20 20.01
N THR A 98 0.26 -20.26 19.51
CA THR A 98 -0.83 -20.97 20.19
C THR A 98 -0.72 -22.50 20.12
N GLY A 99 -0.04 -23.03 19.09
CA GLY A 99 0.19 -24.48 18.92
C GLY A 99 1.08 -25.14 19.98
N THR A 100 1.83 -24.37 20.78
CA THR A 100 2.64 -24.90 21.89
C THR A 100 1.88 -25.00 23.22
N PHE A 101 0.64 -24.49 23.32
CA PHE A 101 -0.19 -24.60 24.53
C PHE A 101 -1.03 -25.89 24.59
N GLY A 102 -0.93 -26.76 23.58
CA GLY A 102 -1.73 -27.99 23.46
C GLY A 102 -1.05 -29.28 23.90
N ASN A 103 0.09 -29.24 24.59
CA ASN A 103 0.82 -30.46 24.97
C ASN A 103 1.21 -30.49 26.46
N ASN A 104 0.30 -30.08 27.35
CA ASN A 104 0.43 -30.25 28.81
C ASN A 104 -0.94 -30.29 29.53
N ARG A 105 -1.86 -31.14 29.05
CA ARG A 105 -2.99 -31.64 29.86
C ARG A 105 -3.18 -33.13 29.61
N LYS A 106 -2.25 -33.93 30.14
CA LYS A 106 -2.54 -35.27 30.63
C LYS A 106 -2.16 -35.30 32.11
N VAL A 107 -3.15 -35.11 32.96
CA VAL A 107 -3.19 -35.62 34.34
C VAL A 107 -4.59 -36.18 34.51
#